data_AF-A0A6V7WXS1-F1
#
_entry.id   AF-A0A6V7WXS1-F1
#
_cell.length_a   1.000
_cell.length_b   1.000
_cell.length_c   1.000
_cell.angle_alpha   90.00
_cell.angle_beta   90.00
_cell.angle_gamma   90.00
#
_symmetry.space_group_name_H-M   'P 1'
#
loop_
_entity.id
_entity.type
_entity.pdbx_description
1 polymer ?
#
loop_
_entity_poly.entity_id
_entity_poly.type
_entity_poly.pdbx_seq_one_letter_code
_entity_poly.pdbx_strand_id
1 'polypeptide(L)'
;MSRYTGGRLDVKARTMKYAVLDPDVASKYEDLDDDEGTSYRAKKSYRRDGSQLQKKMLGIIEGHISKGQQPTIRSRDFVRNTYIYEITVKNASRAGKYLVLNLLAESVDRFLPIAPKMDANGDLRFSIMSEDDAEAICAMSKRIADKHNPNMKYVIYKKRVLAPFETLGTSTRNVVLEILKTRYNQYTNSWI
;
A
#
# COMPACT_ATOMS: atom_id res chain seq x y z
N MET A 1 -5.19 -42.25 33.53
CA MET A 1 -5.26 -40.88 34.07
C MET A 1 -4.05 -40.11 33.58
N SER A 2 -4.22 -39.24 32.58
CA SER A 2 -3.15 -38.42 31.99
C SER A 2 -3.03 -37.11 32.77
N ARG A 3 -1.83 -36.78 33.28
CA ARG A 3 -1.53 -35.51 33.95
C ARG A 3 -0.90 -34.55 32.93
N TYR A 4 -1.66 -33.57 32.46
CA TYR A 4 -1.09 -32.40 31.79
C TYR A 4 -0.72 -31.37 32.86
N THR A 5 0.57 -31.22 33.16
CA THR A 5 1.12 -30.09 33.91
C THR A 5 1.24 -28.89 32.97
N GLY A 6 0.17 -28.09 32.90
CA GLY A 6 0.16 -26.80 32.21
C GLY A 6 0.96 -25.74 32.97
N GLY A 7 2.28 -25.79 32.84
CA GLY A 7 3.17 -24.72 33.30
C GLY A 7 3.01 -23.49 32.40
N ARG A 8 2.53 -22.38 32.97
CA ARG A 8 2.57 -21.06 32.31
C ARG A 8 4.03 -20.65 32.14
N LEU A 9 4.59 -20.93 30.97
CA LEU A 9 5.90 -20.41 30.57
C LEU A 9 5.85 -18.88 30.55
N ASP A 10 6.80 -18.27 31.25
CA ASP A 10 7.06 -16.83 31.28
C ASP A 10 7.17 -16.27 29.85
N VAL A 11 6.68 -15.05 29.64
CA VAL A 11 6.63 -14.35 28.35
C VAL A 11 8.01 -14.29 27.71
N LYS A 12 9.06 -14.14 28.53
CA LYS A 12 10.47 -14.11 28.11
C LYS A 12 10.92 -15.44 27.48
N ALA A 13 10.37 -16.58 27.91
CA ALA A 13 10.68 -17.89 27.32
C ALA A 13 9.95 -18.15 25.99
N ARG A 14 8.87 -17.41 25.68
CA ARG A 14 8.14 -17.51 24.40
C ARG A 14 8.83 -16.73 23.28
N THR A 15 9.51 -15.63 23.59
CA THR A 15 10.16 -14.75 22.61
C THR A 15 11.54 -15.25 22.16
N MET A 16 12.24 -16.06 22.96
CA MET A 16 13.55 -16.64 22.59
C MET A 16 13.51 -17.57 21.36
N LYS A 17 12.32 -17.98 20.90
CA LYS A 17 12.16 -18.78 19.68
C LYS A 17 12.35 -17.98 18.39
N TYR A 18 12.19 -16.65 18.45
CA TYR A 18 12.33 -15.77 17.29
C TYR A 18 13.76 -15.24 17.11
N ALA A 19 14.58 -15.27 18.17
CA ALA A 19 16.00 -14.91 18.09
C ALA A 19 16.82 -15.89 17.22
N VAL A 20 16.32 -17.11 17.01
CA VAL A 20 16.95 -18.12 16.13
C VAL A 20 16.56 -17.90 14.66
N LEU A 21 15.48 -17.16 14.39
CA LEU A 21 14.92 -16.97 13.04
C LEU A 21 15.35 -15.65 12.38
N ASP A 22 15.80 -14.66 13.15
CA ASP A 22 16.17 -13.34 12.64
C ASP A 22 17.43 -12.79 13.35
N PRO A 23 18.64 -13.06 12.82
CA PRO A 23 19.90 -12.62 13.45
C PRO A 23 20.07 -11.09 13.47
N ASP A 24 19.27 -10.34 12.70
CA ASP A 24 19.24 -8.87 12.72
C ASP A 24 18.43 -8.30 13.91
N VAL A 25 17.65 -9.13 14.61
CA VAL A 25 16.86 -8.71 15.79
C VAL A 25 17.64 -8.90 17.10
N ALA A 26 18.62 -9.81 17.13
CA ALA A 26 19.40 -10.12 18.33
C ALA A 26 20.41 -9.03 18.71
N SER A 27 20.82 -8.19 17.76
CA SER A 27 21.85 -7.16 17.95
C SER A 27 21.38 -5.91 18.71
N LYS A 28 20.08 -5.79 19.05
CA LYS A 28 19.54 -4.58 19.70
C LYS A 28 19.31 -4.71 21.22
N TYR A 29 19.68 -5.83 21.84
CA TYR A 29 19.42 -6.08 23.27
C TYR A 29 20.64 -6.58 24.06
N GLU A 30 21.86 -6.38 23.57
CA GLU A 30 23.08 -6.87 24.24
C GLU A 30 24.00 -5.77 24.84
N ASP A 31 23.56 -4.50 24.84
CA ASP A 31 24.42 -3.38 25.29
C ASP A 31 23.95 -2.68 26.58
N LEU A 32 22.97 -3.22 27.31
CA LEU A 32 22.53 -2.64 28.59
C LEU A 32 22.16 -3.75 29.58
N ASP A 33 23.16 -4.24 30.30
CA ASP A 33 23.15 -4.51 31.76
C ASP A 33 24.38 -5.37 32.12
N ASP A 34 25.55 -4.73 32.13
CA ASP A 34 26.77 -5.29 32.73
C ASP A 34 26.92 -4.70 34.13
N ASP A 35 26.38 -5.40 35.14
CA ASP A 35 26.89 -5.42 36.51
C ASP A 35 26.08 -6.44 37.33
N GLU A 36 26.68 -7.61 37.57
CA GLU A 36 26.89 -8.20 38.91
C GLU A 36 27.25 -9.68 38.76
N GLY A 37 28.40 -10.05 39.34
CA GLY A 37 29.20 -11.18 38.89
C GLY A 37 28.67 -12.58 39.18
N THR A 38 29.31 -13.58 38.56
CA THR A 38 29.70 -14.83 39.22
C THR A 38 30.67 -15.67 38.37
N SER A 39 31.93 -15.62 38.79
CA SER A 39 32.91 -16.72 38.86
C SER A 39 33.18 -17.64 37.64
N TYR A 40 34.33 -17.34 37.03
CA TYR A 40 35.35 -18.21 36.45
C TYR A 40 35.27 -19.72 36.75
N ARG A 41 35.27 -20.54 35.68
CA ARG A 41 35.93 -21.86 35.71
C ARG A 41 36.49 -22.25 34.34
N ALA A 42 37.70 -21.78 34.06
CA ALA A 42 38.53 -22.34 33.00
C ALA A 42 39.02 -23.75 33.42
N LYS A 43 38.88 -24.75 32.54
CA LYS A 43 39.58 -26.04 32.65
C LYS A 43 40.53 -26.22 31.47
N LYS A 44 41.77 -26.60 31.82
CA LYS A 44 42.97 -26.75 30.98
C LYS A 44 42.91 -27.90 29.96
N SER A 45 43.29 -27.55 28.73
CA SER A 45 44.18 -28.22 27.75
C SER A 45 44.31 -29.75 27.67
N TYR A 46 44.13 -30.28 26.45
CA TYR A 46 45.00 -31.31 25.88
C TYR A 46 45.54 -30.90 24.51
N ARG A 47 46.86 -31.08 24.37
CA ARG A 47 47.66 -30.95 23.15
C ARG A 47 47.16 -31.91 22.06
N ARG A 48 47.08 -31.45 20.81
CA ARG A 48 47.50 -32.26 19.64
C ARG A 48 47.63 -31.43 18.37
N ASP A 49 48.81 -31.55 17.79
CA ASP A 49 49.18 -31.55 16.37
C ASP A 49 48.68 -30.44 15.44
N GLY A 50 49.66 -29.68 14.95
CA GLY A 50 49.55 -28.89 13.75
C GLY A 50 49.42 -29.78 12.52
N SER A 51 48.40 -29.51 11.72
CA SER A 51 48.39 -29.69 10.24
C SER A 51 47.07 -29.30 9.58
N GLN A 52 46.08 -28.75 10.30
CA GLN A 52 44.77 -28.43 9.72
C GLN A 52 44.42 -26.93 9.59
N LEU A 53 45.34 -26.01 9.91
CA LEU A 53 45.03 -24.58 9.80
C LEU A 53 45.11 -24.02 8.38
N GLN A 54 45.87 -24.66 7.47
CA GLN A 54 46.10 -24.12 6.12
C GLN A 54 44.98 -24.44 5.12
N LYS A 55 44.17 -25.49 5.34
CA LYS A 55 43.03 -25.82 4.45
C LYS A 55 41.76 -25.00 4.72
N LYS A 56 41.65 -24.34 5.88
CA LYS A 56 40.47 -23.52 6.22
C LYS A 56 40.59 -22.05 5.79
N MET A 57 41.79 -21.54 5.50
CA MET A 57 41.95 -20.14 5.04
C MET A 57 41.74 -19.95 3.53
N LEU A 58 42.01 -20.96 2.70
CA LEU A 58 41.79 -20.86 1.24
C LEU A 58 40.31 -20.88 0.84
N GLY A 59 39.45 -21.55 1.61
CA GLY A 59 38.00 -21.61 1.35
C GLY A 59 37.21 -20.36 1.76
N ILE A 60 37.82 -19.41 2.48
CA ILE A 60 37.15 -18.19 2.95
C ILE A 60 37.29 -17.05 1.93
N ILE A 61 38.33 -17.06 1.09
CA ILE A 61 38.55 -15.99 0.10
C ILE A 61 37.74 -16.25 -1.19
N GLU A 62 37.50 -17.50 -1.56
CA GLU A 62 36.75 -17.86 -2.78
C GLU A 62 35.21 -17.76 -2.64
N GLY A 63 34.68 -17.77 -1.42
CA GLY A 63 33.24 -17.69 -1.14
C GLY A 63 32.66 -16.27 -1.06
N HIS A 64 33.52 -15.24 -1.01
CA HIS A 64 33.08 -13.84 -0.84
C HIS A 64 33.15 -12.99 -2.12
N ILE A 65 33.82 -13.45 -3.18
CA ILE A 65 33.90 -12.70 -4.46
C ILE A 65 32.75 -13.06 -5.41
N SER A 66 32.11 -14.22 -5.24
CA SER A 66 31.04 -14.72 -6.11
C SER A 66 29.62 -14.28 -5.71
N LYS A 67 29.46 -13.45 -4.66
CA LYS A 67 28.18 -12.86 -4.25
C LYS A 67 28.00 -11.40 -4.67
N GLY A 68 28.81 -10.90 -5.60
CA GLY A 68 28.82 -9.50 -6.07
C GLY A 68 28.07 -9.22 -7.38
N GLN A 69 27.48 -10.22 -8.04
CA GLN A 69 26.71 -10.00 -9.26
C GLN A 69 25.45 -10.88 -9.26
N GLN A 70 24.44 -10.46 -8.51
CA GLN A 70 23.10 -10.77 -8.96
C GLN A 70 22.92 -10.07 -10.32
N PRO A 71 22.51 -10.78 -11.38
CA PRO A 71 22.12 -10.10 -12.60
C PRO A 71 21.00 -9.13 -12.21
N THR A 72 21.28 -7.85 -12.43
CA THR A 72 20.33 -6.74 -12.38
C THR A 72 18.95 -7.26 -12.74
N ILE A 73 18.06 -7.17 -11.74
CA ILE A 73 16.61 -7.34 -11.85
C ILE A 73 16.23 -6.88 -13.25
N ARG A 74 15.92 -7.85 -14.12
CA ARG A 74 15.19 -7.53 -15.34
C ARG A 74 13.95 -6.85 -14.81
N SER A 75 13.84 -5.55 -15.01
CA SER A 75 12.62 -4.79 -14.82
C SER A 75 11.58 -5.44 -15.72
N ARG A 76 10.99 -6.51 -15.21
CA ARG A 76 9.75 -7.07 -15.70
C ARG A 76 8.82 -5.91 -15.45
N ASP A 77 8.43 -5.21 -16.51
CA ASP A 77 7.39 -4.20 -16.44
C ASP A 77 6.20 -4.87 -15.75
N PHE A 78 6.12 -4.68 -14.44
CA PHE A 78 4.99 -5.12 -13.67
C PHE A 78 3.85 -4.32 -14.28
N VAL A 79 3.01 -5.01 -15.04
CA VAL A 79 1.76 -4.45 -15.56
C VAL A 79 0.98 -4.05 -14.31
N ARG A 80 1.16 -2.80 -13.88
CA ARG A 80 0.46 -2.26 -12.73
C ARG A 80 -0.99 -2.17 -13.18
N ASN A 81 -1.84 -2.92 -12.50
CA ASN A 81 -3.27 -2.80 -12.63
C ASN A 81 -3.65 -1.34 -12.37
N THR A 82 -4.30 -0.72 -13.34
CA THR A 82 -4.85 0.62 -13.23
C THR A 82 -6.11 0.54 -12.38
N TYR A 83 -6.13 1.34 -11.32
CA TYR A 83 -7.29 1.51 -10.46
C TYR A 83 -7.98 2.84 -10.79
N ILE A 84 -9.28 2.88 -10.58
CA ILE A 84 -10.10 4.10 -10.62
C ILE A 84 -10.89 4.21 -9.32
N TYR A 85 -11.35 5.42 -9.05
CA TYR A 85 -12.17 5.73 -7.90
C TYR A 85 -13.61 5.96 -8.36
N GLU A 86 -14.51 5.05 -8.00
CA GLU A 86 -15.95 5.22 -8.20
C GLU A 86 -16.49 6.14 -7.09
N ILE A 87 -17.04 7.27 -7.49
CA ILE A 87 -17.68 8.23 -6.60
C ILE A 87 -19.18 7.98 -6.65
N THR A 88 -19.80 7.91 -5.46
CA THR A 88 -21.26 7.82 -5.30
C THR A 88 -21.74 9.04 -4.51
N VAL A 89 -22.68 9.78 -5.10
CA VAL A 89 -23.35 10.91 -4.46
C VAL A 89 -24.79 10.50 -4.15
N LYS A 90 -25.13 10.50 -2.86
CA LYS A 90 -26.44 10.09 -2.37
C LYS A 90 -27.53 11.11 -2.67
N ASN A 91 -28.72 10.62 -2.97
CA ASN A 91 -29.94 11.43 -3.18
C ASN A 91 -29.80 12.49 -4.29
N ALA A 92 -28.98 12.22 -5.31
CA ALA A 92 -28.74 13.14 -6.41
C ALA A 92 -29.96 13.29 -7.35
N SER A 93 -30.90 12.33 -7.34
CA SER A 93 -32.07 12.33 -8.23
C SER A 93 -32.99 13.53 -8.06
N ARG A 94 -33.02 14.15 -6.86
CA ARG A 94 -33.92 15.27 -6.57
C ARG A 94 -33.52 16.55 -7.31
N ALA A 95 -32.23 16.83 -7.42
CA ALA A 95 -31.71 17.95 -8.22
C ALA A 95 -31.43 17.52 -9.68
N GLY A 96 -31.18 16.23 -9.89
CA GLY A 96 -30.81 15.68 -11.18
C GLY A 96 -29.30 15.74 -11.43
N LYS A 97 -28.85 14.85 -12.32
CA LYS A 97 -27.44 14.57 -12.58
C LYS A 97 -26.61 15.84 -12.87
N TYR A 98 -27.06 16.67 -13.81
CA TYR A 98 -26.26 17.78 -14.32
C TYR A 98 -26.09 18.90 -13.30
N LEU A 99 -27.12 19.17 -12.49
CA LEU A 99 -27.01 20.18 -11.43
C LEU A 99 -25.99 19.77 -10.37
N VAL A 100 -26.03 18.51 -9.92
CA VAL A 100 -25.05 18.01 -8.94
C VAL A 100 -23.64 18.02 -9.51
N LEU A 101 -23.45 17.68 -10.79
CA LEU A 101 -22.15 17.77 -11.45
C LEU A 101 -21.64 19.21 -11.55
N ASN A 102 -22.50 20.18 -11.86
CA ASN A 102 -22.11 21.59 -11.91
C ASN A 102 -21.71 22.11 -10.53
N LEU A 103 -22.48 21.79 -9.49
CA LEU A 103 -22.12 22.15 -8.10
C LEU A 103 -20.77 21.57 -7.68
N LEU A 104 -20.49 20.32 -8.09
CA LEU A 104 -19.19 19.70 -7.83
C LEU A 104 -18.07 20.41 -8.60
N ALA A 105 -18.30 20.76 -9.87
CA ALA A 105 -17.35 21.47 -10.71
C ALA A 105 -17.00 22.87 -10.16
N GLU A 106 -17.97 23.58 -9.58
CA GLU A 106 -17.74 24.87 -8.92
C GLU A 106 -16.92 24.74 -7.63
N SER A 107 -16.96 23.58 -6.99
CA SER A 107 -16.40 23.37 -5.65
C SER A 107 -15.06 22.64 -5.61
N VAL A 108 -14.70 21.94 -6.70
CA VAL A 108 -13.49 21.12 -6.78
C VAL A 108 -12.72 21.49 -8.04
N ASP A 109 -11.46 21.87 -7.85
CA ASP A 109 -10.54 22.12 -8.95
C ASP A 109 -10.30 20.84 -9.76
N ARG A 110 -10.23 20.98 -11.09
CA ARG A 110 -9.94 19.87 -12.03
C ARG A 110 -10.96 18.72 -11.96
N PHE A 111 -12.23 19.05 -11.74
CA PHE A 111 -13.31 18.07 -11.77
C PHE A 111 -13.53 17.48 -13.17
N LEU A 112 -13.16 16.21 -13.37
CA LEU A 112 -13.34 15.50 -14.64
C LEU A 112 -14.04 14.14 -14.45
N PRO A 113 -15.38 14.12 -14.32
CA PRO A 113 -16.13 12.90 -14.08
C PRO A 113 -16.16 12.00 -15.32
N ILE A 114 -15.85 10.73 -15.14
CA ILE A 114 -15.93 9.70 -16.19
C ILE A 114 -17.26 8.97 -16.08
N ALA A 115 -17.98 8.89 -17.21
CA ALA A 115 -19.22 8.13 -17.37
C ALA A 115 -20.29 8.39 -16.27
N PRO A 116 -20.71 9.65 -16.04
CA PRO A 116 -21.69 9.97 -15.02
C PRO A 116 -23.08 9.39 -15.35
N LYS A 117 -23.60 8.57 -14.44
CA LYS A 117 -24.89 7.88 -14.54
C LYS A 117 -25.71 7.99 -13.26
N MET A 118 -27.03 7.99 -13.42
CA MET A 118 -27.95 7.85 -12.29
C MET A 118 -28.22 6.37 -12.06
N ASP A 119 -28.08 5.94 -10.81
CA ASP A 119 -28.46 4.60 -10.38
C ASP A 119 -29.97 4.51 -10.16
N ALA A 120 -30.52 3.30 -10.14
CA ALA A 120 -31.96 3.06 -9.90
C ALA A 120 -32.42 3.60 -8.53
N ASN A 121 -31.49 3.64 -7.56
CA ASN A 121 -31.73 4.20 -6.22
C ASN A 121 -31.76 5.73 -6.19
N GLY A 122 -31.56 6.39 -7.34
CA GLY A 122 -31.49 7.86 -7.42
C GLY A 122 -30.15 8.45 -6.97
N ASP A 123 -29.13 7.62 -6.83
CA ASP A 123 -27.76 8.05 -6.54
C ASP A 123 -27.02 8.39 -7.84
N LEU A 124 -26.17 9.40 -7.83
CA LEU A 124 -25.29 9.71 -8.95
C LEU A 124 -23.97 8.94 -8.77
N ARG A 125 -23.57 8.19 -9.79
CA ARG A 125 -22.27 7.50 -9.84
C ARG A 125 -21.44 7.96 -11.02
N PHE A 126 -20.16 8.17 -10.79
CA PHE A 126 -19.17 8.47 -11.82
C PHE A 126 -17.79 8.01 -11.34
N SER A 127 -16.81 7.97 -12.24
CA SER A 127 -15.46 7.54 -11.92
C SER A 127 -14.44 8.66 -12.07
N ILE A 128 -13.39 8.61 -11.26
CA ILE A 128 -12.25 9.54 -11.28
C ILE A 128 -10.96 8.70 -11.31
N MET A 129 -9.96 9.16 -12.06
CA MET A 129 -8.66 8.47 -12.17
C MET A 129 -7.71 8.79 -11.02
N SER A 130 -7.60 10.08 -10.68
CA SER A 130 -6.68 10.56 -9.65
C SER A 130 -7.22 10.26 -8.24
N GLU A 131 -6.35 9.79 -7.36
CA GLU A 131 -6.67 9.59 -5.95
C GLU A 131 -6.91 10.94 -5.24
N ASP A 132 -6.04 11.91 -5.50
CA ASP A 132 -6.08 13.24 -4.90
C ASP A 132 -7.40 13.96 -5.24
N ASP A 133 -7.82 13.89 -6.51
CA ASP A 133 -9.08 14.51 -6.95
C ASP A 133 -10.28 13.79 -6.32
N ALA A 134 -10.22 12.46 -6.21
CA ALA A 134 -11.26 11.68 -5.54
C ALA A 134 -11.36 11.99 -4.04
N GLU A 135 -10.24 12.29 -3.39
CA GLU A 135 -10.19 12.76 -2.00
C GLU A 135 -10.77 14.15 -1.84
N ALA A 136 -10.40 15.08 -2.71
CA ALA A 136 -10.95 16.43 -2.72
C ALA A 136 -12.48 16.40 -2.88
N ILE A 137 -13.00 15.60 -3.83
CA ILE A 137 -14.44 15.40 -4.03
C ILE A 137 -15.10 14.80 -2.78
N CYS A 138 -14.48 13.79 -2.17
CA CYS A 138 -15.03 13.16 -0.97
C CYS A 138 -15.02 14.12 0.24
N ALA A 139 -14.06 15.03 0.33
CA ALA A 139 -13.98 16.06 1.38
C ALA A 139 -15.14 17.08 1.28
N MET A 140 -15.75 17.22 0.10
CA MET A 140 -16.95 18.05 -0.12
C MET A 140 -18.26 17.39 0.36
N SER A 141 -18.20 16.14 0.84
CA SER A 141 -19.33 15.46 1.46
C SER A 141 -19.91 16.31 2.60
N LYS A 142 -21.22 16.52 2.57
CA LYS A 142 -22.00 17.38 3.48
C LYS A 142 -21.64 18.88 3.48
N ARG A 143 -20.77 19.32 2.58
CA ARG A 143 -20.41 20.74 2.40
C ARG A 143 -21.20 21.39 1.27
N ILE A 144 -21.57 20.60 0.26
CA ILE A 144 -22.41 21.05 -0.86
C ILE A 144 -23.88 20.78 -0.50
N ALA A 145 -24.71 21.81 -0.69
CA ALA A 145 -26.15 21.74 -0.51
C ALA A 145 -26.88 21.94 -1.83
N ASP A 146 -28.10 21.42 -1.91
CA ASP A 146 -29.00 21.70 -3.02
C ASP A 146 -29.37 23.20 -3.03
N LYS A 147 -29.29 23.84 -4.20
CA LYS A 147 -29.64 25.26 -4.38
C LYS A 147 -31.10 25.54 -4.01
N HIS A 148 -32.00 24.56 -4.23
CA HIS A 148 -33.41 24.71 -3.92
C HIS A 148 -33.75 24.33 -2.46
N ASN A 149 -32.89 23.56 -1.81
CA ASN A 149 -33.08 23.15 -0.43
C ASN A 149 -31.74 23.14 0.32
N PRO A 150 -31.35 24.26 0.94
CA PRO A 150 -30.04 24.40 1.58
C PRO A 150 -29.84 23.47 2.79
N ASN A 151 -30.92 22.93 3.36
CA ASN A 151 -30.85 21.94 4.44
C ASN A 151 -30.48 20.55 3.91
N MET A 152 -30.67 20.30 2.63
CA MET A 152 -30.35 19.03 2.00
C MET A 152 -28.90 19.03 1.53
N LYS A 153 -28.07 18.29 2.28
CA LYS A 153 -26.65 18.13 2.02
C LYS A 153 -26.38 16.80 1.33
N TYR A 154 -25.54 16.83 0.30
CA TYR A 154 -25.14 15.60 -0.39
C TYR A 154 -24.13 14.82 0.42
N VAL A 155 -24.30 13.50 0.46
CA VAL A 155 -23.31 12.59 1.06
C VAL A 155 -22.55 11.91 -0.07
N ILE A 156 -21.24 12.05 -0.05
CA ILE A 156 -20.34 11.58 -1.10
C ILE A 156 -19.43 10.49 -0.52
N TYR A 157 -19.29 9.40 -1.26
CA TYR A 157 -18.40 8.29 -0.94
C TYR A 157 -17.50 7.96 -2.12
N LYS A 158 -16.26 7.57 -1.84
CA LYS A 158 -15.34 7.01 -2.83
C LYS A 158 -15.13 5.51 -2.60
N LYS A 159 -14.97 4.75 -3.68
CA LYS A 159 -14.59 3.34 -3.67
C LYS A 159 -13.49 3.12 -4.69
N ARG A 160 -12.37 2.53 -4.28
CA ARG A 160 -11.31 2.11 -5.20
C ARG A 160 -11.72 0.81 -5.90
N VAL A 161 -11.71 0.81 -7.23
CA VAL A 161 -12.11 -0.32 -8.07
C VAL A 161 -11.08 -0.52 -9.18
N LEU A 162 -10.92 -1.76 -9.65
CA LEU A 162 -10.13 -2.04 -10.85
C LEU A 162 -10.74 -1.31 -12.05
N ALA A 163 -9.92 -0.69 -12.89
CA ALA A 163 -10.45 0.01 -14.05
C ALA A 163 -11.18 -0.96 -14.99
N PRO A 164 -12.38 -0.60 -15.50
CA PRO A 164 -13.18 -1.49 -16.33
C PRO A 164 -12.50 -1.82 -17.66
N PHE A 165 -11.55 -0.98 -18.11
CA PHE A 165 -10.76 -1.21 -19.30
C PHE A 165 -9.53 -2.11 -19.08
N GLU A 166 -9.28 -2.60 -17.87
CA GLU A 166 -8.21 -3.60 -17.62
C GLU A 166 -8.49 -4.96 -18.25
N THR A 167 -9.76 -5.28 -18.49
CA THR A 167 -10.14 -6.51 -19.20
C THR A 167 -9.92 -6.40 -20.71
N LEU A 168 -9.62 -5.20 -21.22
CA LEU A 168 -9.36 -4.98 -22.65
C LEU A 168 -7.92 -5.35 -22.99
N GLY A 169 -7.68 -5.69 -24.26
CA GLY A 169 -6.33 -5.92 -24.77
C GLY A 169 -5.44 -4.68 -24.64
N THR A 170 -4.12 -4.88 -24.53
CA THR A 170 -3.13 -3.82 -24.24
C THR A 170 -3.20 -2.64 -25.21
N SER A 171 -3.39 -2.88 -26.50
CA SER A 171 -3.51 -1.82 -27.51
C SER A 171 -4.73 -0.94 -27.26
N THR A 172 -5.90 -1.54 -27.06
CA THR A 172 -7.16 -0.82 -26.75
C THR A 172 -7.06 -0.08 -25.42
N ARG A 173 -6.46 -0.70 -24.40
CA ARG A 173 -6.22 -0.06 -23.10
C ARG A 173 -5.39 1.21 -23.26
N ASN A 174 -4.31 1.17 -24.05
CA ASN A 174 -3.46 2.34 -24.27
C ASN A 174 -4.21 3.49 -24.94
N VAL A 175 -5.05 3.19 -25.94
CA VAL A 175 -5.90 4.19 -26.59
C VAL A 175 -6.89 4.81 -25.60
N VAL A 176 -7.52 4.00 -24.74
CA VAL A 176 -8.43 4.50 -23.70
C VAL A 176 -7.70 5.42 -22.72
N LEU A 177 -6.50 5.03 -22.27
CA LEU A 177 -5.68 5.85 -21.39
C LEU A 177 -5.28 7.17 -22.06
N GLU A 178 -4.96 7.15 -23.35
CA GLU A 178 -4.63 8.34 -24.14
C GLU A 178 -5.85 9.27 -24.28
N ILE A 179 -7.03 8.74 -24.57
CA ILE A 179 -8.28 9.52 -24.63
C ILE A 179 -8.60 10.15 -23.27
N LEU A 180 -8.41 9.41 -22.17
CA LEU A 180 -8.65 9.94 -20.83
C LEU A 180 -7.64 11.03 -20.45
N LYS A 181 -6.38 10.89 -20.84
CA LYS A 181 -5.34 11.92 -20.67
C LYS A 181 -5.56 13.15 -21.56
N THR A 182 -6.07 13.00 -22.78
CA THR A 182 -6.35 14.15 -23.66
C THR A 182 -7.61 14.90 -23.24
N ARG A 183 -8.62 14.20 -22.67
CA ARG A 183 -9.73 14.85 -21.96
C ARG A 183 -9.29 15.61 -20.72
N TYR A 184 -8.12 15.28 -20.14
CA TYR A 184 -7.48 16.01 -19.05
C TYR A 184 -6.84 17.34 -19.53
N ASN A 185 -7.51 18.05 -20.44
CA ASN A 185 -6.99 19.33 -20.90
C ASN A 185 -7.29 20.39 -19.83
N GLN A 186 -6.29 20.67 -19.00
CA GLN A 186 -6.32 21.68 -17.93
C GLN A 186 -6.72 23.08 -18.45
N TYR A 187 -6.58 23.31 -19.76
CA TYR A 187 -6.93 24.58 -20.42
C TYR A 187 -8.43 24.76 -20.69
N THR A 188 -9.24 23.71 -20.73
CA THR A 188 -10.68 23.83 -21.06
C THR A 188 -11.58 24.27 -19.89
N ASN A 189 -11.05 24.39 -18.67
CA ASN A 189 -11.77 25.01 -17.55
C ASN A 189 -11.52 26.53 -17.42
N SER A 190 -10.93 27.17 -18.44
CA SER A 190 -10.68 28.63 -18.45
C SER A 190 -11.70 29.45 -19.24
N TRP A 191 -12.71 28.81 -19.85
CA TRP A 191 -13.78 29.50 -20.56
C TRP A 191 -15.10 28.72 -20.44
N ILE A 192 -15.90 29.08 -19.44
CA ILE A 192 -17.37 29.27 -19.44
C ILE A 192 -17.73 29.90 -18.09
#